data_AF-A0A327VR36-F1
#
_entry.id   AF-A0A327VR36-F1
#
_cell.length_a   1.000
_cell.length_b   1.000
_cell.length_c   1.000
_cell.angle_alpha   90.00
_cell.angle_beta   90.00
_cell.angle_gamma   90.00
#
_symmetry.space_group_name_H-M   'P 1'
#
loop_
_entity.id
_entity.type
_entity.pdbx_description
1 polymer ?
#
loop_
_entity_poly.entity_id
_entity_poly.type
_entity_poly.pdbx_seq_one_letter_code
_entity_poly.pdbx_strand_id
1 'polypeptide(L)'
;MGLLLDVEDTAVTRQTAEALARVGTVAAVRLIALAVAEADDQQADWLQTGLNDALVRSGGVLDIAAICGQLAQEQEEDVRRGAAEVSVWMDGPQ
;
A
#
# COMPACT_ATOMS: atom_id res chain seq x y z
N MET A 1 -8.35 11.08 5.17
CA MET A 1 -7.26 11.29 6.14
C MET A 1 -6.03 11.76 5.37
N GLY A 2 -5.23 12.69 5.87
CA GLY A 2 -4.17 13.37 5.07
C GLY A 2 -2.72 12.94 5.33
N LEU A 3 -2.47 11.77 5.93
CA LEU A 3 -1.11 11.41 6.36
C LEU A 3 -0.24 10.81 5.23
N LEU A 4 -0.87 10.23 4.20
CA LEU A 4 -0.16 9.56 3.10
C LEU A 4 -0.35 10.23 1.75
N LEU A 5 -1.47 10.91 1.55
CA LEU A 5 -1.87 11.51 0.29
C LEU A 5 -1.55 13.00 0.35
N ASP A 6 -0.34 13.35 -0.05
CA ASP A 6 0.01 14.75 -0.29
C ASP A 6 -0.33 15.06 -1.76
N VAL A 7 -1.32 15.94 -1.96
CA VAL A 7 -1.80 16.37 -3.29
C VAL A 7 -0.82 17.33 -3.95
N GLU A 8 0.00 18.05 -3.17
CA GLU A 8 0.96 19.03 -3.67
C GLU A 8 2.34 18.39 -3.93
N ASP A 9 2.72 17.34 -3.19
CA ASP A 9 3.99 16.61 -3.36
C ASP A 9 3.83 15.09 -3.37
N THR A 10 3.65 14.53 -4.57
CA THR A 10 3.52 13.08 -4.75
C THR A 10 4.80 12.28 -4.46
N ALA A 11 5.96 12.93 -4.28
CA ALA A 11 7.16 12.25 -3.81
C ALA A 11 7.03 11.84 -2.34
N VAL A 12 6.30 12.61 -1.52
CA VAL A 12 5.98 12.27 -0.13
C VAL A 12 5.09 11.03 -0.06
N THR A 13 4.09 10.93 -0.95
CA THR A 13 3.22 9.75 -1.09
C THR A 13 4.04 8.48 -1.36
N ARG A 14 4.95 8.52 -2.33
CA ARG A 14 5.85 7.39 -2.67
C ARG A 14 6.76 7.00 -1.49
N GLN A 15 7.46 7.95 -0.89
CA GLN A 15 8.42 7.68 0.19
C GLN A 15 7.74 7.15 1.45
N THR A 16 6.56 7.67 1.78
CA THR A 16 5.81 7.23 2.95
C THR A 16 5.26 5.82 2.73
N ALA A 17 4.76 5.51 1.53
CA ALA A 17 4.34 4.16 1.14
C ALA A 17 5.50 3.15 1.25
N GLU A 18 6.69 3.52 0.75
CA GLU A 18 7.88 2.68 0.86
C GLU A 18 8.26 2.42 2.33
N ALA A 19 8.30 3.47 3.15
CA ALA A 19 8.66 3.36 4.56
C ALA A 19 7.69 2.47 5.34
N LEU A 20 6.37 2.64 5.13
CA LEU A 20 5.36 1.80 5.76
C LEU A 20 5.43 0.35 5.28
N ALA A 21 5.62 0.13 3.98
CA ALA A 21 5.78 -1.20 3.41
C ALA A 21 6.98 -1.92 4.05
N ARG A 22 8.09 -1.20 4.28
CA ARG A 22 9.27 -1.73 4.97
C ARG A 22 9.07 -2.02 6.46
N VAL A 23 8.18 -1.29 7.13
CA VAL A 23 7.79 -1.62 8.51
C VAL A 23 7.09 -2.99 8.54
N GLY A 24 6.32 -3.34 7.51
CA GLY A 24 5.83 -4.70 7.29
C GLY A 24 4.88 -5.24 8.37
N THR A 25 4.30 -4.36 9.19
CA THR A 25 3.32 -4.74 10.21
C THR A 25 1.90 -4.66 9.66
N VAL A 26 0.97 -5.40 10.27
CA VAL A 26 -0.47 -5.32 9.93
C VAL A 26 -1.00 -3.89 10.00
N ALA A 27 -0.59 -3.13 11.01
CA ALA A 27 -0.98 -1.72 11.15
C ALA A 27 -0.46 -0.84 9.99
N ALA A 28 0.79 -1.07 9.54
CA ALA A 28 1.36 -0.32 8.42
C ALA A 28 0.66 -0.65 7.09
N VAL A 29 0.41 -1.94 6.83
CA VAL A 29 -0.32 -2.36 5.62
C VAL A 29 -1.78 -1.89 5.66
N ARG A 30 -2.42 -1.83 6.84
CA ARG A 30 -3.75 -1.26 7.00
C ARG A 30 -3.78 0.23 6.65
N LEU A 31 -2.77 1.01 7.02
CA LEU A 31 -2.66 2.42 6.64
C LEU A 31 -2.46 2.59 5.13
N ILE A 32 -1.66 1.72 4.50
CA ILE A 32 -1.50 1.69 3.04
C ILE A 32 -2.84 1.38 2.37
N ALA A 33 -3.56 0.35 2.82
CA ALA A 33 -4.87 -0.01 2.29
C ALA A 33 -5.86 1.16 2.36
N LEU A 34 -5.92 1.86 3.50
CA LEU A 34 -6.76 3.05 3.63
C LEU A 34 -6.38 4.16 2.64
N ALA A 35 -5.09 4.41 2.45
CA ALA A 35 -4.63 5.40 1.48
C ALA A 35 -4.98 4.99 0.04
N VAL A 36 -4.84 3.72 -0.32
CA VAL A 36 -5.23 3.19 -1.64
C VAL A 36 -6.73 3.33 -1.89
N ALA A 37 -7.55 3.11 -0.85
CA ALA A 37 -8.99 3.26 -0.93
C ALA A 37 -9.44 4.73 -1.16
N GLU A 38 -8.64 5.70 -0.73
CA GLU A 38 -8.90 7.14 -0.88
C GLU A 38 -8.20 7.77 -2.10
N ALA A 39 -7.18 7.12 -2.67
CA ALA A 39 -6.33 7.66 -3.72
C ALA A 39 -7.07 7.85 -5.05
N ASP A 40 -6.75 8.95 -5.75
CA ASP A 40 -7.00 9.05 -7.18
C ASP A 40 -5.98 8.24 -8.00
N ASP A 41 -6.18 8.12 -9.32
CA ASP A 41 -5.32 7.33 -10.20
C ASP A 41 -3.84 7.76 -10.14
N GLN A 42 -3.57 9.07 -10.06
CA GLN A 42 -2.21 9.58 -9.99
C GLN A 42 -1.56 9.21 -8.65
N GLN A 43 -2.30 9.33 -7.55
CA GLN A 43 -1.83 8.97 -6.21
C GLN A 43 -1.62 7.46 -6.07
N ALA A 44 -2.50 6.65 -6.68
CA ALA A 44 -2.40 5.20 -6.70
C ALA A 44 -1.11 4.72 -7.39
N ASP A 45 -0.73 5.34 -8.51
CA ASP A 45 0.54 5.05 -9.20
C ASP A 45 1.76 5.28 -8.30
N TRP A 46 1.76 6.37 -7.52
CA TRP A 46 2.86 6.67 -6.60
C TRP A 46 2.90 5.74 -5.38
N LEU A 47 1.73 5.33 -4.89
CA LEU A 47 1.60 4.32 -3.83
C LEU A 47 2.16 2.98 -4.29
N GLN A 48 1.73 2.52 -5.47
CA GLN A 48 2.21 1.29 -6.08
C GLN A 48 3.73 1.34 -6.31
N THR A 49 4.25 2.48 -6.75
CA THR A 49 5.70 2.67 -6.93
C THR A 49 6.46 2.54 -5.61
N GLY A 50 5.96 3.14 -4.51
CA GLY A 50 6.61 3.02 -3.20
C GLY A 50 6.60 1.61 -2.63
N LEU A 51 5.52 0.85 -2.85
CA LEU A 51 5.46 -0.58 -2.49
C LEU A 51 6.49 -1.41 -3.28
N ASN A 52 6.63 -1.16 -4.57
CA ASN A 52 7.63 -1.81 -5.41
C ASN A 52 9.07 -1.47 -4.98
N ASP A 53 9.35 -0.21 -4.63
CA ASP A 53 10.66 0.19 -4.10
C ASP A 53 11.01 -0.59 -2.83
N ALA A 54 10.03 -0.78 -1.94
CA ALA A 54 10.20 -1.54 -0.71
C ALA A 54 10.48 -3.03 -1.00
N LEU A 55 9.82 -3.61 -1.99
CA LEU A 55 10.05 -4.98 -2.44
C LEU A 55 11.45 -5.16 -3.03
N VAL A 56 11.86 -4.28 -3.95
CA VAL A 56 13.18 -4.33 -4.57
C VAL A 56 14.27 -4.21 -3.49
N ARG A 57 14.09 -3.30 -2.53
CA ARG A 57 15.04 -3.08 -1.44
C ARG A 57 15.08 -4.21 -0.41
N SER A 58 13.97 -4.92 -0.19
CA SER A 58 13.91 -6.08 0.70
C SER A 58 14.31 -7.40 0.03
N GLY A 59 14.58 -7.39 -1.28
CA GLY A 59 14.85 -8.60 -2.06
C GLY A 59 13.60 -9.48 -2.27
N GLY A 60 12.41 -8.89 -2.25
CA GLY A 60 11.14 -9.58 -2.46
C GLY A 60 10.60 -10.35 -1.25
N VAL A 61 11.14 -10.12 -0.05
CA VAL A 61 10.79 -10.89 1.17
C VAL A 61 9.65 -10.24 1.98
N LEU A 62 8.99 -9.21 1.46
CA LEU A 62 7.89 -8.55 2.16
C LEU A 62 6.60 -9.38 2.05
N ASP A 63 6.05 -9.76 3.21
CA ASP A 63 4.82 -10.55 3.31
C ASP A 63 3.54 -9.69 3.21
N ILE A 64 3.57 -8.65 2.37
CA ILE A 64 2.44 -7.73 2.19
C ILE A 64 1.22 -8.49 1.67
N ALA A 65 1.41 -9.45 0.77
CA ALA A 65 0.33 -10.26 0.20
C ALA A 65 -0.42 -11.07 1.28
N ALA A 66 0.28 -11.73 2.21
CA ALA A 66 -0.39 -12.47 3.28
C ALA A 66 -1.12 -11.53 4.25
N ILE A 67 -0.55 -10.36 4.55
CA ILE A 67 -1.21 -9.35 5.39
C ILE A 67 -2.46 -8.80 4.69
N CYS A 68 -2.42 -8.54 3.39
CA CYS A 68 -3.60 -8.13 2.62
C CYS A 68 -4.69 -9.21 2.63
N GLY A 69 -4.32 -10.50 2.59
CA GLY A 69 -5.27 -11.60 2.76
C GLY A 69 -6.00 -11.59 4.10
N GLN A 70 -5.33 -11.17 5.18
CA GLN A 70 -5.97 -10.97 6.49
C GLN A 70 -6.91 -9.76 6.48
N LEU A 71 -6.44 -8.63 5.92
CA LEU A 71 -7.20 -7.39 5.85
C LEU A 71 -8.43 -7.47 4.92
N ALA A 72 -8.42 -8.39 3.95
CA ALA A 72 -9.58 -8.66 3.10
C ALA A 72 -10.81 -9.20 3.87
N GLN A 73 -10.63 -9.65 5.13
CA GLN A 73 -11.69 -10.09 6.02
C GLN A 73 -12.14 -9.02 7.03
N GLU A 74 -11.55 -7.82 6.97
CA GLU A 74 -11.91 -6.72 7.87
C GLU A 74 -13.34 -6.22 7.61
N GLN A 75 -14.01 -5.79 8.70
CA GLN A 75 -15.36 -5.25 8.63
C GLN A 75 -15.40 -3.89 7.91
N GLU A 76 -14.33 -3.12 8.07
CA GLU A 76 -14.18 -1.79 7.45
C GLU A 76 -13.99 -1.91 5.94
N GLU A 77 -14.94 -1.37 5.19
CA GLU A 77 -15.02 -1.51 3.74
C GLU A 77 -13.82 -0.90 3.02
N ASP A 78 -13.35 0.28 3.45
CA ASP A 78 -12.21 0.96 2.83
C ASP A 78 -10.92 0.16 3.03
N VAL A 79 -10.70 -0.40 4.22
CA VAL A 79 -9.56 -1.29 4.48
C VAL A 79 -9.63 -2.53 3.60
N ARG A 80 -10.79 -3.18 3.52
CA ARG A 80 -10.98 -4.39 2.71
C ARG A 80 -10.77 -4.13 1.23
N ARG A 81 -11.33 -3.04 0.70
CA ARG A 81 -11.20 -2.61 -0.70
C ARG A 81 -9.76 -2.28 -1.04
N GLY A 82 -9.11 -1.45 -0.21
CA GLY A 82 -7.71 -1.09 -0.41
C GLY A 82 -6.75 -2.26 -0.30
N ALA A 83 -7.00 -3.20 0.62
CA ALA A 83 -6.19 -4.41 0.74
C ALA A 83 -6.32 -5.32 -0.48
N ALA A 84 -7.53 -5.45 -1.05
CA ALA A 84 -7.74 -6.20 -2.29
C ALA A 84 -6.99 -5.57 -3.47
N GLU A 85 -7.02 -4.25 -3.60
CA GLU A 85 -6.29 -3.51 -4.64
C GLU A 85 -4.78 -3.68 -4.50
N VAL A 86 -4.25 -3.55 -3.28
CA VAL A 86 -2.82 -3.80 -3.00
C VAL A 86 -2.45 -5.24 -3.35
N SER A 87 -3.28 -6.24 -3.04
CA SER A 87 -3.00 -7.62 -3.45
C SER A 87 -2.86 -7.75 -4.97
N VAL A 88 -3.73 -7.10 -5.75
CA VAL A 88 -3.65 -7.11 -7.22
C VAL A 88 -2.33 -6.50 -7.71
N TRP A 89 -1.86 -5.42 -7.08
CA TRP A 89 -0.58 -4.80 -7.45
C TRP A 89 0.61 -5.72 -7.20
N MET A 90 0.54 -6.51 -6.12
CA MET A 90 1.59 -7.43 -5.70
C MET A 90 1.56 -8.75 -6.48
N ASP A 91 0.40 -9.11 -7.03
CA ASP A 91 0.18 -10.30 -7.86
C ASP A 91 0.47 -10.07 -9.38
N GLY A 92 0.94 -8.87 -9.76
CA GLY A 92 1.22 -8.46 -11.16
C GLY A 92 2.27 -9.33 -11.90
N PRO A 93 2.28 -9.29 -13.25
CA PRO A 93 2.69 -10.43 -14.08
C PRO A 93 4.18 -10.76 -13.94
N GLN A 94 4.43 -12.06 -13.75
CA GLN A 94 5.75 -12.72 -13.73
C GLN A 94 6.52 -12.46 -15.03
#